data_AF-A0A3B8U8Y0-F1
#
_entry.id   AF-A0A3B8U8Y0-F1
#
_cell.length_a   1.000
_cell.length_b   1.000
_cell.length_c   1.000
_cell.angle_alpha   90.00
_cell.angle_beta   90.00
_cell.angle_gamma   90.00
#
_symmetry.space_group_name_H-M   'P 1'
#
loop_
_entity.id
_entity.type
_entity.pdbx_description
1 polymer ?
#
loop_
_entity_poly.entity_id
_entity_poly.type
_entity_poly.pdbx_seq_one_letter_code
_entity_poly.pdbx_strand_id
1 'polypeptide(L)'
;MSFTENQKLILLQQATRGCTAACVAMLILENLNTLSEQHMLELSRTNLGDRLSMCRLLQKAGLTPVVKYDIPLDCLQQTIQENGPAIASIRGHVVIVDEVTESFVRIRDLITDGKLM
;
A
#
# COMPACT_ATOMS: atom_id res chain seq x y z
N MET A 1 -11.46 -10.46 -3.63
CA MET A 1 -11.19 -9.16 -2.99
C MET A 1 -11.95 -9.15 -1.69
N SER A 2 -11.34 -8.64 -0.62
CA SER A 2 -11.97 -8.55 0.69
C SER A 2 -11.95 -7.10 1.15
N PHE A 3 -12.77 -6.75 2.13
CA PHE A 3 -12.80 -5.41 2.73
C PHE A 3 -12.55 -5.51 4.23
N THR A 4 -11.89 -4.52 4.79
CA THR A 4 -11.80 -4.33 6.25
C THR A 4 -13.15 -3.90 6.84
N GLU A 5 -13.27 -3.91 8.16
CA GLU A 5 -14.44 -3.37 8.89
C GLU A 5 -14.73 -1.90 8.54
N ASN A 6 -13.69 -1.10 8.23
CA ASN A 6 -13.82 0.28 7.77
C ASN A 6 -13.93 0.42 6.23
N GLN A 7 -14.36 -0.63 5.53
CA GLN A 7 -14.62 -0.65 4.08
C GLN A 7 -13.39 -0.32 3.21
N LYS A 8 -12.18 -0.56 3.72
CA LYS A 8 -10.94 -0.43 2.95
C LYS A 8 -10.66 -1.73 2.21
N LEU A 9 -10.28 -1.60 0.94
CA LEU A 9 -9.98 -2.74 0.09
C LEU A 9 -8.73 -3.50 0.59
N ILE A 10 -8.82 -4.82 0.59
CA ILE A 10 -7.71 -5.76 0.75
C ILE A 10 -7.60 -6.64 -0.51
N LEU A 11 -6.43 -6.60 -1.14
CA LEU A 11 -6.03 -7.54 -2.19
C LEU A 11 -5.09 -8.58 -1.58
N LEU A 12 -5.33 -9.86 -1.84
CA LEU A 12 -4.41 -10.90 -1.40
C LEU A 12 -3.21 -10.98 -2.36
N GLN A 13 -2.01 -11.02 -1.80
CA GLN A 13 -0.80 -11.27 -2.58
C GLN A 13 -0.89 -12.64 -3.28
N GLN A 14 -0.76 -12.66 -4.61
CA GLN A 14 -0.90 -13.89 -5.41
C GLN A 14 0.43 -14.64 -5.62
N ALA A 15 1.57 -14.01 -5.34
CA ALA A 15 2.91 -14.58 -5.53
C ALA A 15 3.86 -14.11 -4.43
N THR A 16 4.85 -14.91 -4.02
CA THR A 16 5.75 -14.68 -2.87
C THR A 16 6.51 -13.33 -2.87
N ARG A 17 6.61 -12.65 -4.02
CA ARG A 17 7.26 -11.34 -4.20
C ARG A 17 6.31 -10.31 -4.82
N GLY A 18 5.17 -10.09 -4.19
CA GLY A 18 4.10 -9.22 -4.70
C GLY A 18 3.50 -8.25 -3.68
N CYS A 19 4.03 -8.18 -2.46
CA CYS A 19 3.48 -7.31 -1.40
C CYS A 19 3.48 -5.84 -1.83
N THR A 20 4.58 -5.35 -2.39
CA THR A 20 4.64 -3.96 -2.86
C THR A 20 3.64 -3.68 -3.99
N ALA A 21 3.50 -4.60 -4.94
CA ALA A 21 2.56 -4.45 -6.04
C ALA A 21 1.11 -4.50 -5.57
N ALA A 22 0.78 -5.36 -4.62
CA ALA A 22 -0.53 -5.41 -4.03
C ALA A 22 -0.84 -4.14 -3.20
N CYS A 23 0.12 -3.57 -2.46
CA CYS A 23 -0.03 -2.27 -1.79
C CYS A 23 -0.39 -1.16 -2.79
N VAL A 24 0.38 -1.03 -3.87
CA VAL A 24 0.14 -0.01 -4.88
C VAL A 24 -1.21 -0.21 -5.56
N ALA A 25 -1.56 -1.45 -5.92
CA ALA A 25 -2.84 -1.77 -6.53
C ALA A 25 -4.02 -1.42 -5.62
N MET A 26 -3.92 -1.69 -4.31
CA MET A 26 -4.96 -1.33 -3.34
C MET A 26 -5.21 0.17 -3.29
N LEU A 27 -4.16 1.00 -3.24
CA LEU A 27 -4.32 2.45 -3.20
C LEU A 27 -4.90 3.01 -4.50
N ILE A 28 -4.50 2.46 -5.65
CA ILE A 28 -5.05 2.89 -6.95
C ILE A 28 -6.54 2.53 -7.05
N LEU A 29 -6.91 1.30 -6.69
CA LEU A 29 -8.31 0.89 -6.68
C LEU A 29 -9.15 1.70 -5.70
N GLU A 30 -8.62 2.02 -4.53
CA GLU A 30 -9.31 2.85 -3.54
C GLU A 30 -9.54 4.29 -4.05
N ASN A 31 -8.58 4.85 -4.78
CA ASN A 31 -8.68 6.21 -5.31
C ASN A 31 -9.54 6.31 -6.59
N LEU A 32 -9.41 5.35 -7.50
CA LEU A 32 -10.03 5.40 -8.83
C LEU A 32 -11.26 4.50 -8.97
N ASN A 33 -11.55 3.63 -7.99
CA ASN A 33 -12.52 2.53 -8.07
C ASN A 33 -12.28 1.57 -9.25
N THR A 34 -11.10 1.63 -9.91
CA THR A 34 -10.77 0.80 -11.07
C THR A 34 -9.26 0.73 -11.31
N LEU A 35 -8.81 -0.31 -12.01
CA LEU A 35 -7.47 -0.43 -12.58
C LEU A 35 -7.60 -0.49 -14.09
N SER A 36 -6.92 0.42 -14.80
CA SER A 36 -6.81 0.32 -16.26
C SER A 36 -6.01 -0.92 -16.64
N GLU A 37 -6.21 -1.43 -17.86
CA GLU A 37 -5.38 -2.51 -18.40
C GLU A 37 -3.89 -2.17 -18.32
N GLN A 38 -3.54 -0.91 -18.55
CA GLN A 38 -2.17 -0.43 -18.40
C GLN A 38 -1.65 -0.56 -16.96
N HIS A 39 -2.46 -0.21 -15.96
CA HIS A 39 -2.08 -0.41 -14.56
C HIS A 39 -1.86 -1.90 -14.24
N MET A 40 -2.76 -2.77 -14.69
CA MET A 40 -2.64 -4.22 -14.48
C MET A 40 -1.39 -4.81 -15.17
N LEU A 41 -1.08 -4.33 -16.37
CA LEU A 41 0.11 -4.73 -17.12
C LEU A 41 1.40 -4.29 -16.41
N GLU A 42 1.45 -3.08 -15.88
CA GLU A 42 2.61 -2.57 -15.14
C GLU A 42 2.78 -3.31 -13.79
N LEU A 43 1.68 -3.56 -13.07
CA LEU A 43 1.68 -4.31 -11.82
C LEU A 43 2.09 -5.78 -11.99
N SER A 44 1.73 -6.42 -13.11
CA SER A 44 2.06 -7.83 -13.38
C SER A 44 3.49 -8.03 -13.91
N ARG A 45 4.09 -7.01 -14.51
CA ARG A 45 5.44 -7.07 -15.11
C ARG A 45 6.54 -6.59 -14.18
N THR A 46 6.20 -6.03 -13.03
CA THR A 46 7.16 -5.44 -12.11
C THR A 46 7.02 -6.07 -10.73
N ASN A 47 8.15 -6.42 -10.11
CA ASN A 47 8.14 -6.81 -8.68
C ASN A 47 7.90 -5.59 -7.77
N LEU A 48 7.75 -4.37 -8.34
CA LEU A 48 7.73 -3.06 -7.67
C LEU A 48 8.73 -2.96 -6.50
N GLY A 49 9.86 -3.66 -6.60
CA GLY A 49 10.83 -3.76 -5.50
C GLY A 49 11.53 -2.46 -5.19
N ASP A 50 11.43 -1.47 -6.09
CA ASP A 50 12.05 -0.16 -5.95
C ASP A 50 11.01 0.97 -5.84
N ARG A 51 11.41 2.01 -5.11
CA ARG A 51 10.58 3.16 -4.79
C ARG A 51 10.20 4.01 -6.00
N LEU A 52 11.11 4.16 -6.96
CA LEU A 52 10.88 5.01 -8.14
C LEU A 52 9.75 4.44 -9.00
N SER A 53 9.73 3.13 -9.19
CA SER A 53 8.66 2.45 -9.93
C SER A 53 7.32 2.61 -9.23
N MET A 54 7.26 2.47 -7.89
CA MET A 54 6.03 2.72 -7.12
C MET A 54 5.50 4.14 -7.32
N CYS A 55 6.35 5.14 -7.11
CA CYS A 55 5.94 6.54 -7.20
C CYS A 55 5.42 6.89 -8.60
N ARG A 56 6.10 6.42 -9.65
CA ARG A 56 5.67 6.64 -11.04
C ARG A 56 4.30 6.04 -11.32
N LEU A 57 4.03 4.83 -10.83
CA LEU A 57 2.75 4.17 -11.07
C LEU A 57 1.62 4.88 -10.32
N LEU A 58 1.85 5.29 -9.07
CA LEU A 58 0.88 6.09 -8.29
C LEU A 58 0.60 7.44 -8.99
N GLN A 59 1.64 8.12 -9.48
CA GLN A 59 1.48 9.38 -10.24
C GLN A 59 0.67 9.21 -11.53
N LYS A 60 0.89 8.13 -12.28
CA LYS A 60 0.07 7.81 -13.46
C LYS A 60 -1.39 7.58 -13.11
N ALA A 61 -1.66 7.06 -11.91
CA ALA A 61 -3.00 6.89 -11.36
C ALA A 61 -3.57 8.19 -10.73
N GLY A 62 -2.91 9.33 -10.88
CA GLY A 62 -3.38 10.63 -10.37
C GLY A 62 -3.13 10.85 -8.88
N LEU A 63 -2.36 9.98 -8.22
CA LEU A 63 -1.96 10.15 -6.82
C LEU A 63 -0.62 10.91 -6.73
N THR A 64 -0.44 11.69 -5.67
CA THR A 64 0.81 12.45 -5.43
C THR A 64 1.56 11.84 -4.25
N PRO A 65 2.37 10.79 -4.45
CA PRO A 65 3.08 10.14 -3.36
C PRO A 65 4.14 11.05 -2.75
N VAL A 66 4.13 11.19 -1.43
CA VAL A 66 5.18 11.86 -0.66
C VAL A 66 6.12 10.80 -0.09
N VAL A 67 7.41 10.94 -0.36
CA VAL A 67 8.45 10.04 0.15
C VAL A 67 9.11 10.68 1.36
N LYS A 68 9.08 9.97 2.49
CA LYS A 68 9.79 10.34 3.72
C LYS A 68 10.60 9.13 4.22
N TYR A 69 11.69 9.41 4.93
CA TYR A 69 12.61 8.40 5.50
C TYR A 69 12.68 8.59 7.01
N ASP A 70 12.87 7.48 7.74
CA ASP A 70 13.11 7.47 9.20
C ASP A 70 12.15 8.38 9.98
N ILE A 71 10.85 8.24 9.68
CA ILE A 71 9.80 9.08 10.26
C ILE A 71 9.51 8.61 11.70
N PRO A 72 9.62 9.49 12.70
CA PRO A 72 9.11 9.22 14.05
C PRO A 72 7.61 8.91 14.03
N LEU A 73 7.13 8.06 14.95
CA LEU A 73 5.75 7.58 14.94
C LEU A 73 4.70 8.71 15.07
N ASP A 74 5.00 9.72 15.86
CA ASP A 74 4.22 10.95 16.02
C ASP A 74 4.14 11.76 14.71
N CYS A 75 5.27 11.88 14.00
CA CYS A 75 5.31 12.51 12.69
C CYS A 75 4.58 11.69 11.60
N LEU A 76 4.53 10.37 11.75
CA LEU A 76 3.81 9.48 10.84
C LEU A 76 2.30 9.68 10.95
N GLN A 77 1.77 9.85 12.17
CA GLN A 77 0.36 10.16 12.37
C GLN A 77 -0.06 11.42 11.60
N GLN A 78 0.66 12.53 11.80
CA GLN A 78 0.37 13.78 11.10
C GLN A 78 0.49 13.61 9.57
N THR A 79 1.52 12.90 9.11
CA THR A 79 1.71 12.64 7.68
C THR A 79 0.53 11.89 7.07
N ILE A 80 -0.01 10.88 7.77
CA ILE A 80 -1.16 10.10 7.31
C ILE A 80 -2.44 10.94 7.29
N GLN A 81 -2.64 11.81 8.28
CA GLN A 81 -3.78 12.72 8.31
C GLN A 81 -3.76 13.72 7.14
N GLU A 82 -2.58 14.22 6.77
CA GLU A 82 -2.42 15.20 5.68
C GLU A 82 -2.46 14.57 4.29
N ASN A 83 -1.89 13.37 4.11
CA ASN A 83 -1.61 12.79 2.80
C ASN A 83 -2.37 11.48 2.52
N GLY A 84 -3.08 10.94 3.52
CA GLY A 84 -3.71 9.63 3.45
C GLY A 84 -2.76 8.48 3.82
N PRO A 85 -3.17 7.23 3.54
CA PRO A 85 -2.44 6.04 3.96
C PRO A 85 -1.01 5.97 3.44
N ALA A 86 -0.11 5.39 4.22
CA ALA A 86 1.31 5.25 3.88
C ALA A 86 1.66 3.81 3.47
N ILE A 87 2.50 3.64 2.45
CA ILE A 87 3.17 2.35 2.19
C ILE A 87 4.44 2.32 3.05
N ALA A 88 4.54 1.34 3.96
CA ALA A 88 5.68 1.19 4.87
C ALA A 88 6.38 -0.16 4.68
N SER A 89 7.70 -0.16 4.83
CA SER A 89 8.50 -1.39 4.90
C SER A 89 8.88 -1.68 6.35
N ILE A 90 8.44 -2.83 6.86
CA ILE A 90 8.71 -3.30 8.22
C ILE A 90 9.52 -4.60 8.08
N ARG A 91 10.82 -4.55 8.42
CA ARG A 91 11.73 -5.70 8.38
C ARG A 91 11.74 -6.46 7.03
N GLY A 92 11.62 -5.73 5.92
CA GLY A 92 11.61 -6.31 4.57
C GLY A 92 10.24 -6.78 4.07
N HIS A 93 9.18 -6.61 4.87
CA HIS A 93 7.78 -6.80 4.47
C HIS A 93 7.11 -5.46 4.20
N VAL A 94 6.20 -5.40 3.24
CA VAL A 94 5.53 -4.16 2.84
C VAL A 94 4.06 -4.22 3.21
N VAL A 95 3.61 -3.20 3.93
CA VAL A 95 2.22 -3.05 4.41
C VAL A 95 1.69 -1.67 4.07
N ILE A 96 0.37 -1.48 4.14
CA ILE A 96 -0.23 -0.14 4.18
C ILE A 96 -0.53 0.22 5.63
N VAL A 97 -0.14 1.42 6.04
CA VAL A 97 -0.51 2.01 7.33
C VAL A 97 -1.65 2.98 7.08
N ASP A 98 -2.84 2.63 7.54
CA ASP A 98 -4.04 3.46 7.35
C ASP A 98 -4.19 4.49 8.46
N GLU A 99 -3.74 4.18 9.67
CA GLU A 99 -3.97 5.01 10.85
C GLU A 99 -2.88 4.77 11.91
N VAL A 100 -2.45 5.86 12.53
CA VAL A 100 -1.60 5.84 13.72
C VAL A 100 -2.26 6.72 14.77
N THR A 101 -2.38 6.20 15.98
CA THR A 101 -2.85 6.92 17.17
C THR A 101 -1.87 6.69 18.32
N GLU A 102 -2.06 7.38 19.44
CA GLU A 102 -1.29 7.14 20.66
C GLU A 102 -1.46 5.71 21.20
N SER A 103 -2.61 5.08 20.92
CA SER A 103 -2.99 3.79 21.49
C SER A 103 -2.79 2.60 20.54
N PHE A 104 -2.83 2.82 19.23
CA PHE A 104 -2.70 1.74 18.24
C PHE A 104 -2.22 2.22 16.88
N VAL A 105 -1.72 1.26 16.08
CA VAL A 105 -1.44 1.42 14.65
C VAL A 105 -2.31 0.44 13.88
N ARG A 106 -3.04 0.94 12.88
CA ARG A 106 -3.84 0.11 11.98
C ARG A 106 -3.10 -0.09 10.67
N ILE A 107 -2.84 -1.35 10.35
CA ILE A 107 -2.19 -1.75 9.10
C ILE A 107 -3.10 -2.65 8.27
N ARG A 108 -3.02 -2.53 6.95
CA ARG A 108 -3.47 -3.55 6.00
C ARG A 108 -2.28 -4.39 5.60
N ASP A 109 -2.34 -5.66 6.00
CA ASP A 109 -1.36 -6.67 5.62
C ASP A 109 -1.92 -7.55 4.49
N LEU A 110 -1.03 -7.91 3.58
CA LEU A 110 -1.25 -8.59 2.31
C LEU A 110 -0.85 -10.06 2.39
N ILE A 111 -0.93 -10.68 3.57
CA ILE A 111 -0.45 -12.05 3.76
C ILE A 111 -1.14 -12.96 2.74
N THR A 112 -0.30 -13.74 2.06
CA THR A 112 -0.72 -14.80 1.13
C THR A 112 -1.71 -15.70 1.84
N ASP A 113 -2.81 -16.02 1.18
CA ASP A 113 -3.84 -16.94 1.68
C ASP A 113 -3.17 -18.19 2.28
N GLY A 114 -3.18 -18.32 3.61
CA GLY A 114 -2.69 -19.51 4.31
C GLY A 114 -1.44 -19.44 5.21
N LYS A 115 -0.94 -18.29 5.68
CA LYS A 115 0.09 -18.28 6.75
C LYS A 115 -0.19 -17.28 7.89
N LEU A 116 -1.28 -17.53 8.60
CA LEU A 116 -1.31 -17.40 10.06
C LEU A 116 -1.36 -18.84 10.61
N MET A 117 -0.20 -19.48 10.67
CA MET A 117 0.06 -20.63 11.55
C MET A 117 1.20 -20.24 12.49
#